data_AF-A0A9D5JHF8-F1
#
_entry.id   AF-A0A9D5JHF8-F1
#
_cell.length_a   1.000
_cell.length_b   1.000
_cell.length_c   1.000
_cell.angle_alpha   90.00
_cell.angle_beta   90.00
_cell.angle_gamma   90.00
#
_symmetry.space_group_name_H-M   'P 1'
#
loop_
_entity.id
_entity.type
_entity.pdbx_description
1 polymer ?
#
loop_
_entity_poly.entity_id
_entity_poly.type
_entity_poly.pdbx_seq_one_letter_code
_entity_poly.pdbx_strand_id
1 'polypeptide(L)'
;MPSAVAALTPLELSILNGGSAGCESVRDIINIAATAEALAVTFLGVALESAENGKLALNAEHKQALRAARAEEQAHYLFLTGAGARPLTTTFTVPDPKLVTDVPTFLKTLIVLEEAFVAAYLAAAQEFGILGQPKLVQIALATAAVEAEHRVALRFFAIEAGVLAGLPNDIAFEKSKFASVGEAAAALRELGFIDGSGAHITYPGPGKIDYTGVKHLKP
;
A
#
# COMPACT_ATOMS: atom_id res chain seq x y z
N MET A 1 -40.81 -3.96 5.33
CA MET A 1 -40.29 -3.64 3.98
C MET A 1 -39.49 -4.85 3.51
N PRO A 2 -39.78 -5.45 2.35
CA PRO A 2 -39.04 -6.61 1.88
C PRO A 2 -37.66 -6.15 1.39
N SER A 3 -36.61 -6.83 1.87
CA SER A 3 -35.22 -6.61 1.49
C SER A 3 -35.00 -7.19 0.09
N ALA A 4 -34.75 -6.32 -0.89
CA ALA A 4 -34.35 -6.74 -2.22
C ALA A 4 -32.85 -7.04 -2.21
N VAL A 5 -32.50 -8.31 -2.05
CA VAL A 5 -31.16 -8.79 -2.43
C VAL A 5 -31.13 -8.76 -3.96
N ALA A 6 -30.42 -7.80 -4.55
CA ALA A 6 -30.24 -7.72 -5.99
C ALA A 6 -29.49 -8.98 -6.47
N ALA A 7 -29.96 -9.58 -7.56
CA ALA A 7 -29.28 -10.71 -8.19
C ALA A 7 -27.96 -10.22 -8.81
N LEU A 8 -26.89 -11.00 -8.59
CA LEU A 8 -25.56 -10.72 -9.11
C LEU A 8 -25.58 -10.65 -10.65
N THR A 9 -24.86 -9.67 -11.18
CA THR A 9 -24.67 -9.42 -12.60
C THR A 9 -23.80 -10.51 -13.27
N PRO A 10 -23.85 -10.65 -14.61
CA PRO A 10 -22.97 -11.56 -15.35
C PRO A 10 -21.47 -11.30 -15.13
N LEU A 11 -21.08 -10.07 -14.80
CA LEU A 11 -19.70 -9.72 -14.45
C LEU A 11 -19.31 -10.29 -13.08
N GLU A 12 -20.21 -10.25 -12.10
CA GLU A 12 -20.02 -10.88 -10.79
C GLU A 12 -20.01 -12.42 -10.89
N LEU A 13 -20.75 -13.02 -11.82
CA LEU A 13 -20.64 -14.45 -12.15
C LEU A 13 -19.31 -14.80 -12.84
N SER A 14 -18.74 -13.89 -13.63
CA SER A 14 -17.45 -14.09 -14.30
C SER A 14 -16.28 -14.08 -13.31
N ILE A 15 -16.38 -13.32 -12.21
CA ILE A 15 -15.39 -13.33 -11.12
C ILE A 15 -15.42 -14.68 -10.38
N LEU A 16 -16.58 -15.33 -10.29
CA LEU A 16 -16.72 -16.68 -9.72
C LEU A 16 -16.20 -17.80 -10.63
N ASN A 17 -16.10 -17.54 -11.95
CA ASN A 17 -15.72 -18.52 -12.98
C ASN A 17 -14.34 -18.25 -13.62
N GLY A 18 -13.50 -17.40 -13.00
CA GLY A 18 -12.15 -17.09 -13.46
C GLY A 18 -11.21 -18.29 -13.41
N GLY A 19 -11.24 -19.12 -14.45
CA GLY A 19 -10.33 -20.24 -14.65
C GLY A 19 -8.88 -19.81 -14.90
N SER A 20 -7.98 -20.40 -14.10
CA SER A 20 -6.52 -20.48 -14.18
C SER A 20 -5.81 -19.79 -15.35
N ALA A 21 -5.55 -18.48 -15.24
CA ALA A 21 -4.16 -18.04 -15.42
C ALA A 21 -3.37 -18.60 -14.22
N GLY A 22 -2.19 -19.18 -14.44
CA GLY A 22 -1.45 -19.84 -13.36
C GLY A 22 -1.20 -18.86 -12.20
N CYS A 23 -1.74 -19.19 -11.02
CA CYS A 23 -1.56 -18.42 -9.79
C CYS A 23 -0.06 -18.21 -9.53
N GLU A 24 0.34 -17.02 -9.09
CA GLU A 24 1.72 -16.78 -8.65
C GLU A 24 2.06 -17.72 -7.49
N SER A 25 3.31 -18.16 -7.38
CA SER A 25 3.68 -18.99 -6.24
C SER A 25 3.60 -18.17 -4.95
N VAL A 26 3.42 -18.82 -3.80
CA VAL A 26 3.52 -18.16 -2.48
C VAL A 26 4.80 -17.33 -2.38
N ARG A 27 5.88 -17.84 -2.97
CA ARG A 27 7.19 -17.18 -2.96
C ARG A 27 7.19 -15.89 -3.77
N ASP A 28 6.59 -15.90 -4.95
CA ASP A 28 6.52 -14.72 -5.83
C ASP A 28 5.67 -13.63 -5.17
N ILE A 29 4.49 -14.02 -4.66
CA ILE A 29 3.57 -13.13 -3.94
C ILE A 29 4.28 -12.41 -2.79
N ILE A 30 4.94 -13.15 -1.89
CA ILE A 30 5.59 -12.52 -0.72
C ILE A 30 6.83 -11.71 -1.09
N ASN A 31 7.54 -12.07 -2.17
CA ASN A 31 8.68 -11.28 -2.65
C ASN A 31 8.22 -9.93 -3.22
N ILE A 32 7.10 -9.92 -3.97
CA ILE A 32 6.51 -8.70 -4.49
C ILE A 32 5.96 -7.85 -3.35
N ALA A 33 5.20 -8.43 -2.42
CA ALA A 33 4.70 -7.72 -1.24
C ALA A 33 5.87 -7.09 -0.46
N ALA A 34 6.96 -7.83 -0.19
CA ALA A 34 8.13 -7.27 0.48
C ALA A 34 8.81 -6.14 -0.30
N THR A 35 8.69 -6.13 -1.63
CA THR A 35 9.18 -5.02 -2.47
C THR A 35 8.32 -3.77 -2.28
N ALA A 36 7.00 -3.92 -2.24
CA ALA A 36 6.06 -2.83 -1.99
C ALA A 36 6.25 -2.25 -0.57
N GLU A 37 6.38 -3.11 0.45
CA GLU A 37 6.64 -2.65 1.82
C GLU A 37 7.96 -1.90 1.93
N ALA A 38 9.02 -2.40 1.28
CA ALA A 38 10.30 -1.70 1.25
C ALA A 38 10.18 -0.32 0.56
N LEU A 39 9.39 -0.22 -0.51
CA LEU A 39 9.11 1.06 -1.17
C LEU A 39 8.41 2.02 -0.20
N ALA A 40 7.34 1.57 0.48
CA ALA A 40 6.57 2.40 1.40
C ALA A 40 7.43 2.91 2.56
N VAL A 41 8.19 2.05 3.22
CA VAL A 41 9.15 2.42 4.29
C VAL A 41 10.15 3.47 3.80
N THR A 42 10.71 3.26 2.62
CA THR A 42 11.74 4.13 2.03
C THR A 42 11.15 5.50 1.69
N PHE A 43 10.03 5.51 0.98
CA PHE A 43 9.41 6.73 0.50
C PHE A 43 8.90 7.60 1.66
N LEU A 44 8.25 6.99 2.66
CA LEU A 44 7.83 7.70 3.87
C LEU A 44 9.02 8.30 4.64
N GLY A 45 10.18 7.63 4.64
CA GLY A 45 11.41 8.20 5.18
C GLY A 45 11.84 9.48 4.48
N VAL A 46 11.83 9.48 3.15
CA VAL A 46 12.20 10.65 2.33
C VAL A 46 11.19 11.79 2.53
N ALA A 47 9.88 11.49 2.56
CA ALA A 47 8.84 12.48 2.80
C ALA A 47 8.96 13.12 4.19
N LEU A 48 9.22 12.32 5.23
CA LEU A 48 9.45 12.80 6.59
C LEU A 48 10.70 13.67 6.68
N GLU A 49 11.82 13.27 6.08
CA GLU A 49 13.03 14.11 6.02
C GLU A 49 12.74 15.43 5.32
N SER A 50 12.00 15.41 4.21
CA SER A 50 11.61 16.63 3.50
C SER A 50 10.74 17.54 4.36
N ALA A 51 9.82 16.96 5.13
CA ALA A 51 8.95 17.70 6.04
C ALA A 51 9.70 18.30 7.23
N GLU A 52 10.64 17.57 7.85
CA GLU A 52 11.48 18.11 8.94
C GLU A 52 12.42 19.22 8.47
N ASN A 53 12.81 19.19 7.19
CA ASN A 53 13.59 20.26 6.57
C ASN A 53 12.73 21.41 6.02
N GLY A 54 11.41 21.41 6.27
CA GLY A 54 10.50 22.48 5.85
C GLY A 54 10.22 22.54 4.34
N LYS A 55 10.63 21.52 3.57
CA LYS A 55 10.40 21.46 2.12
C LYS A 55 9.02 20.90 1.76
N LEU A 56 8.49 20.00 2.58
CA LEU A 56 7.12 19.49 2.48
C LEU A 56 6.31 20.03 3.68
N ALA A 57 5.34 20.90 3.42
CA ALA A 57 4.63 21.64 4.46
C ALA A 57 3.58 20.77 5.19
N LEU A 58 4.04 19.82 6.01
CA LEU A 58 3.19 18.98 6.86
C LEU A 58 3.13 19.52 8.28
N ASN A 59 1.92 19.54 8.87
CA ASN A 59 1.73 19.88 10.28
C ASN A 59 2.23 18.74 11.20
N ALA A 60 2.19 18.95 12.51
CA ALA A 60 2.70 17.98 13.48
C ALA A 60 1.93 16.65 13.45
N GLU A 61 0.61 16.70 13.28
CA GLU A 61 -0.26 15.52 13.26
C GLU A 61 -0.01 14.67 12.01
N HIS A 62 0.11 15.30 10.85
CA HIS A 62 0.50 14.64 9.60
C HIS A 62 1.84 13.92 9.76
N LYS A 63 2.86 14.59 10.31
CA LYS A 63 4.17 13.98 10.53
C LYS A 63 4.12 12.82 11.52
N GLN A 64 3.27 12.91 12.55
CA GLN A 64 3.08 11.81 13.50
C GLN A 64 2.41 10.60 12.83
N ALA A 65 1.37 10.81 12.03
CA ALA A 65 0.71 9.75 11.29
C ALA A 65 1.66 9.07 10.28
N LEU A 66 2.47 9.84 9.54
CA LEU A 66 3.46 9.25 8.63
C LEU A 66 4.57 8.48 9.34
N ARG A 67 4.93 8.86 10.57
CA ARG A 67 5.87 8.09 11.41
C ARG A 67 5.27 6.75 11.83
N ALA A 68 4.01 6.74 12.24
CA ALA A 68 3.28 5.52 12.58
C ALA A 68 3.16 4.59 11.37
N ALA A 69 2.66 5.11 10.24
CA ALA A 69 2.55 4.35 8.99
C ALA A 69 3.91 3.74 8.60
N ARG A 70 5.00 4.53 8.60
CA ARG A 70 6.33 4.00 8.27
C ARG A 70 6.77 2.85 9.19
N ALA A 71 6.39 2.88 10.46
CA ALA A 71 6.68 1.80 11.40
C ALA A 71 5.79 0.56 11.18
N GLU A 72 4.54 0.76 10.75
CA GLU A 72 3.60 -0.28 10.35
C GLU A 72 4.09 -1.01 9.09
N GLU A 73 4.47 -0.27 8.04
CA GLU A 73 5.08 -0.85 6.82
C GLU A 73 6.38 -1.58 7.11
N GLN A 74 7.16 -1.06 8.06
CA GLN A 74 8.37 -1.73 8.47
C GLN A 74 8.06 -3.06 9.16
N ALA A 75 6.98 -3.14 9.96
CA ALA A 75 6.54 -4.38 10.57
C ALA A 75 6.06 -5.38 9.51
N HIS A 76 5.30 -4.94 8.51
CA HIS A 76 4.89 -5.76 7.35
C HIS A 76 6.11 -6.32 6.62
N TYR A 77 7.08 -5.46 6.27
CA TYR A 77 8.33 -5.87 5.63
C TYR A 77 9.11 -6.90 6.45
N LEU A 78 9.27 -6.66 7.76
CA LEU A 78 10.02 -7.57 8.65
C LEU A 78 9.33 -8.90 8.83
N PHE A 79 8.00 -8.92 8.86
CA PHE A 79 7.23 -10.15 8.89
C PHE A 79 7.47 -10.96 7.62
N LEU A 80 7.32 -10.35 6.44
CA LEU A 80 7.50 -11.02 5.14
C LEU A 80 8.92 -11.55 4.98
N THR A 81 9.93 -10.72 5.24
CA THR A 81 11.34 -11.12 5.14
C THR A 81 11.75 -12.12 6.20
N GLY A 82 11.17 -12.06 7.40
CA GLY A 82 11.29 -13.08 8.44
C GLY A 82 10.68 -14.44 8.04
N ALA A 83 9.60 -14.42 7.25
CA ALA A 83 9.05 -15.60 6.56
C ALA A 83 9.87 -16.02 5.33
N GLY A 84 11.03 -15.38 5.13
CA GLY A 84 12.02 -15.70 4.13
C GLY A 84 11.90 -14.89 2.85
N ALA A 85 10.90 -14.02 2.67
CA ALA A 85 10.72 -13.22 1.45
C ALA A 85 12.01 -12.48 1.08
N ARG A 86 12.24 -12.33 -0.22
CA ARG A 86 13.35 -11.55 -0.77
C ARG A 86 12.76 -10.50 -1.71
N PRO A 87 12.83 -9.20 -1.36
CA PRO A 87 12.31 -8.17 -2.25
C PRO A 87 13.05 -8.22 -3.59
N LEU A 88 12.33 -7.92 -4.66
CA LEU A 88 12.84 -7.90 -6.03
C LEU A 88 13.86 -6.77 -6.23
N THR A 89 13.71 -5.68 -5.49
CA THR A 89 14.67 -4.59 -5.38
C THR A 89 14.54 -3.92 -4.02
N THR A 90 15.61 -3.27 -3.56
CA THR A 90 15.60 -2.38 -2.40
C THR A 90 16.00 -0.95 -2.78
N THR A 91 16.16 -0.68 -4.07
CA THR A 91 16.37 0.64 -4.64
C THR A 91 15.16 1.00 -5.50
N PHE A 92 14.62 2.18 -5.22
CA PHE A 92 13.43 2.73 -5.82
C PHE A 92 13.75 4.09 -6.42
N THR A 93 12.75 4.68 -7.06
CA THR A 93 12.85 5.97 -7.71
C THR A 93 11.73 6.89 -7.22
N VAL A 94 12.02 8.17 -7.02
CA VAL A 94 11.03 9.23 -6.85
C VAL A 94 10.72 9.81 -8.23
N PRO A 95 9.59 9.43 -8.87
CA PRO A 95 9.34 9.74 -10.29
C PRO A 95 9.08 11.24 -10.54
N ASP A 96 8.49 11.93 -9.56
CA ASP A 96 8.30 13.39 -9.61
C ASP A 96 8.87 14.02 -8.32
N PRO A 97 9.84 14.97 -8.40
CA PRO A 97 10.38 15.63 -7.22
C PRO A 97 9.34 16.42 -6.42
N LYS A 98 8.19 16.76 -7.00
CA LYS A 98 7.05 17.38 -6.29
C LYS A 98 6.44 16.44 -5.25
N LEU A 99 6.60 15.14 -5.39
CA LEU A 99 6.12 14.16 -4.42
C LEU A 99 6.68 14.38 -3.02
N VAL A 100 7.81 15.07 -2.89
CA VAL A 100 8.42 15.37 -1.59
C VAL A 100 8.52 16.86 -1.33
N THR A 101 7.89 17.71 -2.14
CA THR A 101 7.95 19.18 -1.97
C THR A 101 6.58 19.88 -2.10
N ASP A 102 5.57 19.21 -2.63
CA ASP A 102 4.24 19.76 -2.86
C ASP A 102 3.17 18.89 -2.17
N VAL A 103 2.45 19.48 -1.21
CA VAL A 103 1.45 18.76 -0.39
C VAL A 103 0.32 18.16 -1.23
N PRO A 104 -0.31 18.88 -2.18
CA PRO A 104 -1.31 18.29 -3.06
C PRO A 104 -0.81 17.09 -3.86
N THR A 105 0.38 17.18 -4.46
CA THR A 105 0.99 16.09 -5.25
C THR A 105 1.35 14.90 -4.37
N PHE A 106 1.93 15.15 -3.20
CA PHE A 106 2.23 14.14 -2.19
C PHE A 106 0.97 13.36 -1.77
N LEU A 107 -0.06 14.06 -1.27
CA LEU A 107 -1.26 13.41 -0.74
C LEU A 107 -2.04 12.65 -1.80
N LYS A 108 -2.22 13.23 -3.00
CA LYS A 108 -2.92 12.54 -4.10
C LYS A 108 -2.20 11.26 -4.51
N THR A 109 -0.87 11.30 -4.58
CA THR A 109 -0.09 10.14 -4.99
C THR A 109 -0.10 9.06 -3.92
N LEU A 110 0.05 9.43 -2.64
CA LEU A 110 -0.03 8.46 -1.55
C LEU A 110 -1.39 7.78 -1.50
N ILE A 111 -2.49 8.52 -1.66
CA ILE A 111 -3.84 7.91 -1.73
C ILE A 111 -3.93 6.89 -2.87
N VAL A 112 -3.36 7.19 -4.05
CA VAL A 112 -3.33 6.25 -5.18
C VAL A 112 -2.49 5.01 -4.87
N LEU A 113 -1.35 5.19 -4.19
CA LEU A 113 -0.49 4.08 -3.75
C LEU A 113 -1.20 3.20 -2.72
N GLU A 114 -1.85 3.77 -1.70
CA GLU A 114 -2.62 3.00 -0.72
C GLU A 114 -3.76 2.23 -1.38
N GLU A 115 -4.48 2.84 -2.32
CA GLU A 115 -5.51 2.11 -3.08
C GLU A 115 -4.92 0.94 -3.89
N ALA A 116 -3.68 1.06 -4.35
CA ALA A 116 -2.98 -0.03 -5.03
C ALA A 116 -2.50 -1.10 -4.03
N PHE A 117 -2.01 -0.72 -2.85
CA PHE A 117 -1.57 -1.65 -1.81
C PHE A 117 -2.74 -2.46 -1.23
N VAL A 118 -3.87 -1.81 -0.92
CA VAL A 118 -5.11 -2.50 -0.54
C VAL A 118 -5.50 -3.51 -1.62
N ALA A 119 -5.56 -3.10 -2.89
CA ALA A 119 -5.93 -3.98 -3.99
C ALA A 119 -4.94 -5.14 -4.17
N ALA A 120 -3.63 -4.90 -3.98
CA ALA A 120 -2.59 -5.93 -4.06
C ALA A 120 -2.76 -6.98 -2.96
N TYR A 121 -3.04 -6.57 -1.73
CA TYR A 121 -3.28 -7.53 -0.64
C TYR A 121 -4.60 -8.29 -0.77
N LEU A 122 -5.63 -7.71 -1.41
CA LEU A 122 -6.82 -8.45 -1.79
C LEU A 122 -6.53 -9.50 -2.86
N ALA A 123 -5.72 -9.17 -3.87
CA ALA A 123 -5.24 -10.15 -4.86
C ALA A 123 -4.42 -11.26 -4.20
N ALA A 124 -3.50 -10.90 -3.29
CA ALA A 124 -2.73 -11.86 -2.51
C ALA A 124 -3.62 -12.81 -1.70
N ALA A 125 -4.66 -12.29 -1.04
CA ALA A 125 -5.62 -13.09 -0.29
C ALA A 125 -6.38 -14.06 -1.19
N GLN A 126 -6.78 -13.64 -2.39
CA GLN A 126 -7.42 -14.52 -3.37
C GLN A 126 -6.46 -15.64 -3.84
N GLU A 127 -5.24 -15.29 -4.22
CA GLU A 127 -4.23 -16.25 -4.68
C GLU A 127 -3.84 -17.24 -3.58
N PHE A 128 -3.64 -16.78 -2.34
CA PHE A 128 -3.43 -17.65 -1.19
C PHE A 128 -4.62 -18.57 -0.93
N GLY A 129 -5.85 -18.11 -1.17
CA GLY A 129 -7.05 -18.94 -1.10
C GLY A 129 -7.01 -20.08 -2.12
N ILE A 130 -6.68 -19.77 -3.38
CA ILE A 130 -6.53 -20.75 -4.47
C ILE A 130 -5.43 -21.77 -4.15
N LEU A 131 -4.34 -21.32 -3.53
CA LEU A 131 -3.20 -22.15 -3.12
C LEU A 131 -3.43 -22.94 -1.83
N GLY A 132 -4.61 -22.85 -1.21
CA GLY A 132 -4.95 -23.56 0.02
C GLY A 132 -4.15 -23.07 1.24
N GLN A 133 -3.86 -21.77 1.33
CA GLN A 133 -3.06 -21.13 2.37
C GLN A 133 -3.91 -20.23 3.29
N PRO A 134 -4.88 -20.76 4.06
CA PRO A 134 -5.86 -19.94 4.80
C PRO A 134 -5.23 -19.00 5.84
N LYS A 135 -4.08 -19.35 6.42
CA LYS A 135 -3.38 -18.45 7.36
C LYS A 135 -2.76 -17.25 6.63
N LEU A 136 -2.27 -17.44 5.41
CA LEU A 136 -1.75 -16.34 4.59
C LEU A 136 -2.89 -15.46 4.08
N VAL A 137 -4.07 -16.03 3.79
CA VAL A 137 -5.28 -15.24 3.51
C VAL A 137 -5.60 -14.31 4.67
N GLN A 138 -5.63 -14.84 5.91
CA GLN A 138 -5.91 -14.03 7.10
C GLN A 138 -4.90 -12.88 7.25
N ILE A 139 -3.61 -13.14 7.02
CA ILE A 139 -2.55 -12.15 7.16
C ILE A 139 -2.66 -11.09 6.07
N ALA A 140 -2.86 -11.48 4.81
CA ALA A 140 -3.06 -10.54 3.70
C ALA A 140 -4.26 -9.63 3.94
N LEU A 141 -5.38 -10.16 4.44
CA LEU A 141 -6.54 -9.36 4.78
C LEU A 141 -6.32 -8.45 6.00
N ALA A 142 -5.53 -8.89 6.98
CA ALA A 142 -5.16 -8.05 8.12
C ALA A 142 -4.29 -6.87 7.68
N THR A 143 -3.32 -7.11 6.78
CA THR A 143 -2.50 -6.03 6.19
C THR A 143 -3.34 -5.10 5.33
N ALA A 144 -4.21 -5.61 4.46
CA ALA A 144 -5.12 -4.78 3.66
C ALA A 144 -6.01 -3.87 4.53
N ALA A 145 -6.39 -4.31 5.73
CA ALA A 145 -7.15 -3.48 6.66
C ALA A 145 -6.32 -2.30 7.18
N VAL A 146 -5.02 -2.50 7.46
CA VAL A 146 -4.10 -1.43 7.86
C VAL A 146 -3.87 -0.45 6.71
N GLU A 147 -3.65 -0.94 5.47
CA GLU A 147 -3.51 -0.05 4.30
C GLU A 147 -4.77 0.80 4.06
N ALA A 148 -5.95 0.25 4.35
CA ALA A 148 -7.19 1.02 4.30
C ALA A 148 -7.24 2.12 5.37
N GLU A 149 -6.68 1.90 6.56
CA GLU A 149 -6.53 2.93 7.59
C GLU A 149 -5.54 4.03 7.16
N HIS A 150 -4.40 3.67 6.55
CA HIS A 150 -3.48 4.63 5.93
C HIS A 150 -4.20 5.51 4.91
N ARG A 151 -4.95 4.89 3.99
CA ARG A 151 -5.75 5.60 2.97
C ARG A 151 -6.74 6.58 3.59
N VAL A 152 -7.45 6.16 4.64
CA VAL A 152 -8.41 7.02 5.36
C VAL A 152 -7.70 8.22 5.98
N ALA A 153 -6.56 8.03 6.66
CA ALA A 153 -5.79 9.11 7.24
C ALA A 153 -5.32 10.12 6.17
N LEU A 154 -4.77 9.63 5.06
CA LEU A 154 -4.31 10.48 3.96
C LEU A 154 -5.46 11.26 3.31
N ARG A 155 -6.63 10.64 3.13
CA ARG A 155 -7.82 11.32 2.62
C ARG A 155 -8.33 12.38 3.57
N PHE A 156 -8.31 12.11 4.88
CA PHE A 156 -8.64 13.10 5.90
C PHE A 156 -7.72 14.33 5.79
N PHE A 157 -6.40 14.12 5.72
CA PHE A 157 -5.43 15.20 5.55
C PHE A 157 -5.62 15.96 4.23
N ALA A 158 -5.95 15.26 3.15
CA ALA A 158 -6.21 15.89 1.86
C ALA A 158 -7.47 16.75 1.88
N ILE A 159 -8.51 16.36 2.62
CA ILE A 159 -9.72 17.16 2.81
C ILE A 159 -9.41 18.40 3.66
N GLU A 160 -8.70 18.23 4.77
CA GLU A 160 -8.28 19.35 5.63
C GLU A 160 -7.45 20.38 4.87
N ALA A 161 -6.53 19.92 4.01
CA ALA A 161 -5.70 20.77 3.16
C ALA A 161 -6.43 21.36 1.94
N GLY A 162 -7.72 21.08 1.74
CA GLY A 162 -8.49 21.54 0.59
C GLY A 162 -8.07 20.91 -0.76
N VAL A 163 -7.32 19.81 -0.71
CA VAL A 163 -6.84 19.06 -1.88
C VAL A 163 -7.93 18.15 -2.44
N LEU A 164 -8.76 17.60 -1.55
CA LEU A 164 -9.92 16.76 -1.86
C LEU A 164 -11.18 17.31 -1.15
N ALA A 165 -12.34 16.83 -1.59
CA ALA A 165 -13.62 17.05 -0.94
C ALA A 165 -14.31 15.69 -0.70
N GLY A 166 -15.26 15.64 0.23
CA GLY A 166 -16.04 14.43 0.54
C GLY A 166 -15.69 13.82 1.89
N LEU A 167 -15.80 12.51 2.00
CA LEU A 167 -15.53 11.76 3.23
C LEU A 167 -14.18 11.04 3.16
N PRO A 168 -13.43 10.93 4.28
CA PRO A 168 -12.21 10.14 4.32
C PRO A 168 -12.44 8.67 3.97
N ASN A 169 -13.51 8.06 4.51
CA ASN A 169 -13.98 6.74 4.10
C ASN A 169 -15.23 6.90 3.22
N ASP A 170 -15.05 6.78 1.91
CA ASP A 170 -16.08 7.06 0.89
C ASP A 170 -16.55 5.83 0.11
N ILE A 171 -16.15 4.63 0.52
CA ILE A 171 -16.51 3.38 -0.17
C ILE A 171 -17.03 2.32 0.80
N ALA A 172 -17.98 1.52 0.34
CA ALA A 172 -18.54 0.40 1.11
C ALA A 172 -17.77 -0.92 0.90
N PHE A 173 -17.10 -1.04 -0.25
CA PHE A 173 -16.28 -2.19 -0.62
C PHE A 173 -15.01 -1.70 -1.30
N GLU A 174 -13.88 -2.30 -0.93
CA GLU A 174 -12.61 -2.01 -1.57
C GLU A 174 -12.60 -2.45 -3.04
N LYS A 175 -11.87 -1.72 -3.87
CA LYS A 175 -11.79 -1.99 -5.31
C LYS A 175 -10.76 -3.09 -5.56
N SER A 176 -11.20 -4.24 -6.10
CA SER A 176 -10.29 -5.23 -6.66
C SER A 176 -9.76 -4.70 -8.00
N LYS A 177 -8.59 -4.06 -7.99
CA LYS A 177 -7.96 -3.45 -9.17
C LYS A 177 -7.04 -4.42 -9.94
N PHE A 178 -6.57 -5.48 -9.28
CA PHE A 178 -5.55 -6.39 -9.82
C PHE A 178 -6.04 -7.83 -9.75
N ALA A 179 -5.73 -8.60 -10.80
CA ALA A 179 -5.99 -10.04 -10.86
C ALA A 179 -4.89 -10.87 -10.18
N SER A 180 -3.69 -10.29 -10.00
CA SER A 180 -2.56 -10.90 -9.27
C SER A 180 -1.70 -9.83 -8.58
N VAL A 181 -0.83 -10.25 -7.69
CA VAL A 181 0.13 -9.35 -7.03
C VAL A 181 1.20 -8.84 -8.03
N GLY A 182 1.53 -9.62 -9.04
CA GLY A 182 2.38 -9.22 -10.16
C GLY A 182 1.86 -8.02 -10.96
N GLU A 183 0.55 -7.89 -11.15
CA GLU A 183 -0.05 -6.72 -11.79
C GLU A 183 0.15 -5.46 -10.94
N ALA A 184 0.08 -5.57 -9.60
CA ALA A 184 0.39 -4.47 -8.70
C ALA A 184 1.86 -4.05 -8.82
N ALA A 185 2.79 -5.01 -8.91
CA ALA A 185 4.21 -4.73 -9.13
C ALA A 185 4.45 -4.01 -10.47
N ALA A 186 3.74 -4.41 -11.52
CA ALA A 186 3.80 -3.77 -12.82
C ALA A 186 3.28 -2.33 -12.77
N ALA A 187 2.19 -2.06 -12.02
CA ALA A 187 1.69 -0.71 -11.82
C ALA A 187 2.71 0.20 -11.12
N LEU A 188 3.45 -0.29 -10.11
CA LEU A 188 4.53 0.48 -9.47
C LEU A 188 5.67 0.82 -10.43
N ARG A 189 6.01 -0.08 -11.36
CA ARG A 189 6.99 0.16 -12.43
C ARG A 189 6.47 1.20 -13.42
N GLU A 190 5.21 1.10 -13.84
CA GLU A 190 4.57 2.05 -14.76
C GLU A 190 4.51 3.47 -14.17
N LEU A 191 4.21 3.58 -12.87
CA LEU A 191 4.25 4.84 -12.12
C LEU A 191 5.68 5.37 -11.91
N GLY A 192 6.70 4.60 -12.27
CA GLY A 192 8.11 5.00 -12.20
C GLY A 192 8.75 4.90 -10.81
N PHE A 193 8.12 4.22 -9.86
CA PHE A 193 8.69 3.97 -8.53
C PHE A 193 9.75 2.85 -8.53
N ILE A 194 9.69 1.95 -9.51
CA ILE A 194 10.67 0.88 -9.71
C ILE A 194 11.28 1.05 -11.11
N ASP A 195 12.61 1.06 -11.18
CA ASP A 195 13.39 1.23 -12.41
C ASP A 195 13.06 2.51 -13.22
N GLY A 196 12.49 3.53 -12.56
CA GLY A 196 12.22 4.84 -13.16
C GLY A 196 13.45 5.74 -13.28
N SER A 197 13.31 6.87 -13.98
CA SER A 197 14.40 7.82 -14.27
C SER A 197 14.58 8.98 -13.27
N GLY A 198 13.73 9.07 -12.25
CA GLY A 198 13.80 10.09 -11.21
C GLY A 198 14.93 9.86 -10.20
N ALA A 199 14.87 10.53 -9.05
CA ALA A 199 15.90 10.40 -8.01
C ALA A 199 15.86 9.02 -7.35
N HIS A 200 17.00 8.33 -7.28
CA HIS A 200 17.09 7.03 -6.63
C HIS A 200 17.09 7.14 -5.11
N ILE A 201 16.34 6.26 -4.45
CA ILE A 201 16.26 6.12 -3.00
C ILE A 201 16.43 4.65 -2.63
N THR A 202 17.07 4.37 -1.50
CA THR A 202 17.39 2.99 -1.10
C THR A 202 16.84 2.72 0.29
N TYR A 203 16.23 1.55 0.46
CA TYR A 203 15.71 1.09 1.74
C TYR A 203 16.76 1.13 2.86
N PRO A 204 16.41 1.59 4.09
CA PRO A 204 15.05 1.94 4.54
C PRO A 204 14.67 3.42 4.31
N GLY A 205 15.43 4.17 3.51
CA GLY A 205 15.30 5.63 3.41
C GLY A 205 15.91 6.36 4.61
N PRO A 206 15.90 7.70 4.61
CA PRO A 206 16.54 8.50 5.66
C PRO A 206 15.78 8.45 6.99
N GLY A 207 16.47 8.79 8.09
CA GLY A 207 15.90 8.84 9.43
C GLY A 207 15.68 7.48 10.10
N LYS A 208 15.45 7.49 11.41
CA LYS A 208 15.15 6.28 12.20
C LYS A 208 13.66 5.93 12.08
N ILE A 209 13.36 4.65 12.15
CA ILE A 209 12.00 4.13 12.24
C ILE A 209 11.57 4.18 13.71
N ASP A 210 10.48 4.89 13.98
CA ASP A 210 9.97 5.12 15.33
C ASP A 210 8.70 4.29 15.56
N TYR A 211 8.81 3.25 16.38
CA TYR A 211 7.69 2.37 16.73
C TYR A 211 6.87 2.89 17.92
N THR A 212 7.16 4.09 18.42
CA THR A 212 6.42 4.67 19.55
C THR A 212 4.94 4.78 19.22
N GLY A 213 4.11 4.14 20.04
CA GLY A 213 2.65 4.17 19.89
C GLY A 213 2.08 3.09 18.97
N VAL A 214 2.90 2.49 18.09
CA VAL A 214 2.50 1.37 17.22
C VAL A 214 2.47 0.08 18.03
N LYS A 215 1.42 -0.72 17.86
CA LYS A 215 1.19 -1.99 18.57
C LYS A 215 1.01 -3.12 17.56
N HIS A 216 1.00 -4.36 18.04
CA HIS A 216 0.77 -5.54 17.20
C HIS A 216 1.75 -5.66 16.02
N LEU A 217 3.04 -5.38 16.24
CA LEU A 217 4.12 -5.43 15.24
C LEU A 217 4.37 -6.82 14.61
N LYS A 218 3.58 -7.83 14.97
CA LYS A 218 3.61 -9.19 14.44
C LYS A 218 2.17 -9.74 14.38
N PRO A 219 1.79 -10.48 13.32
CA PRO A 219 0.46 -11.09 13.18
C PRO A 219 0.16 -12.23 14.18
#